data_AF-A0A0P0D383-F1
#
_entry.id   AF-A0A0P0D383-F1
#
_cell.length_a   1.000
_cell.length_b   1.000
_cell.length_c   1.000
_cell.angle_alpha   90.00
_cell.angle_beta   90.00
_cell.angle_gamma   90.00
#
_symmetry.space_group_name_H-M   'P 1'
#
loop_
_entity.id
_entity.type
_entity.pdbx_description
1 polymer ?
#
loop_
_entity_poly.entity_id
_entity_poly.type
_entity_poly.pdbx_seq_one_letter_code
_entity_poly.pdbx_strand_id
1 'polypeptide(L)'
;MIYRFRVILDNDTEDDVFRDLEIREADTLEDLHNAINQSFGFEGNEMASFYVSDEQWNQGEEISLFDLSDENPTRLMNETTLNDVVHEMQTRLIYVYDFFSMWTFYVELAEIVEEAEGVDYPNLMFVHGQIPDDAPEKNFEADLDDDFDEFEDGLDIDDYDNLDFDENWN
;
A
#
# COMPACT_ATOMS: atom_id res chain seq x y z
N MET A 1 19.75 -14.39 -3.67
CA MET A 1 20.20 -12.99 -3.73
C MET A 1 19.54 -12.20 -2.60
N ILE A 2 20.08 -11.02 -2.29
CA ILE A 2 19.50 -10.06 -1.35
C ILE A 2 18.94 -8.90 -2.16
N TYR A 3 17.70 -8.55 -1.87
CA TYR A 3 17.02 -7.38 -2.40
C TYR A 3 17.25 -6.20 -1.45
N ARG A 4 17.65 -5.06 -2.01
CA ARG A 4 17.72 -3.77 -1.30
C ARG A 4 16.53 -2.93 -1.71
N PHE A 5 15.60 -2.76 -0.79
CA PHE A 5 14.45 -1.89 -0.98
C PHE A 5 14.70 -0.53 -0.34
N ARG A 6 14.30 0.52 -1.05
CA ARG A 6 14.02 1.81 -0.45
C ARG A 6 12.51 1.94 -0.23
N VAL A 7 12.13 2.23 1.00
CA VAL A 7 10.74 2.42 1.43
C VAL A 7 10.56 3.86 1.83
N ILE A 8 9.79 4.62 1.06
CA ILE A 8 9.57 6.05 1.24
C ILE A 8 8.13 6.25 1.69
N LEU A 9 7.94 6.95 2.80
CA LEU A 9 6.61 7.36 3.24
C LEU A 9 6.10 8.47 2.32
N ASP A 10 4.91 8.27 1.75
CA ASP A 10 4.15 9.32 1.06
C ASP A 10 3.55 10.24 2.13
N ASN A 11 4.23 11.34 2.44
CA ASN A 11 3.81 12.31 3.45
C ASN A 11 3.67 13.72 2.87
N ASP A 12 2.89 14.56 3.56
CA ASP A 12 2.65 15.96 3.18
C ASP A 12 3.68 16.94 3.77
N THR A 13 4.82 16.45 4.26
CA THR A 13 5.83 17.28 4.93
C THR A 13 6.97 17.65 4.00
N GLU A 14 7.72 18.71 4.32
CA GLU A 14 8.91 19.08 3.53
C GLU A 14 10.08 18.10 3.67
N ASP A 15 10.04 17.23 4.69
CA ASP A 15 11.12 16.30 5.01
C ASP A 15 10.79 14.88 4.53
N ASP A 16 11.69 14.32 3.71
CA ASP A 16 11.59 12.92 3.28
C ASP A 16 11.72 11.98 4.49
N VAL A 17 10.85 10.97 4.55
CA VAL A 17 10.95 9.90 5.56
C VAL A 17 11.10 8.57 4.83
N PHE A 18 12.26 7.93 4.97
CA PHE A 18 12.51 6.65 4.28
C PHE A 18 13.42 5.70 5.05
N ARG A 19 13.36 4.42 4.66
CA ARG A 19 14.18 3.33 5.19
C ARG A 19 14.79 2.56 4.02
N ASP A 20 16.05 2.15 4.19
CA ASP A 20 16.66 1.19 3.27
C ASP A 20 16.73 -0.17 3.98
N LEU A 21 16.10 -1.19 3.39
CA LEU A 21 15.95 -2.53 3.93
C LEU A 21 16.63 -3.56 3.02
N GLU A 22 17.30 -4.53 3.63
CA GLU A 22 17.78 -5.73 2.96
C GLU A 22 16.95 -6.94 3.37
N ILE A 23 16.54 -7.75 2.39
CA ILE A 23 15.73 -8.95 2.59
C ILE A 23 16.09 -10.00 1.53
N ARG A 24 15.89 -11.30 1.81
CA ARG A 24 16.22 -12.32 0.81
C ARG A 24 15.15 -12.32 -0.27
N GLU A 25 15.55 -12.53 -1.52
CA GLU A 25 14.59 -12.59 -2.64
C GLU A 25 13.55 -13.71 -2.49
N ALA A 26 13.87 -14.75 -1.70
CA ALA A 26 13.01 -15.90 -1.44
C ALA A 26 12.12 -15.72 -0.20
N ASP A 27 12.30 -14.64 0.56
CA ASP A 27 11.40 -14.29 1.66
C ASP A 27 10.05 -13.81 1.10
N THR A 28 9.03 -13.79 1.95
CA THR A 28 7.66 -13.46 1.55
C THR A 28 7.37 -11.97 1.59
N LEU A 29 6.28 -11.54 0.97
CA LEU A 29 5.77 -10.18 1.17
C LEU A 29 5.32 -9.93 2.62
N GLU A 30 4.94 -10.97 3.37
CA GLU A 30 4.65 -10.83 4.80
C GLU A 30 5.93 -10.51 5.59
N ASP A 31 7.07 -11.12 5.22
CA ASP A 31 8.37 -10.77 5.82
C ASP A 31 8.76 -9.32 5.52
N LEU A 32 8.49 -8.82 4.31
CA LEU A 32 8.68 -7.42 3.96
C LEU A 32 7.74 -6.48 4.74
N HIS A 33 6.45 -6.83 4.87
CA HIS A 33 5.48 -6.12 5.71
C HIS A 33 5.99 -5.97 7.15
N ASN A 34 6.44 -7.07 7.74
CA ASN A 34 6.99 -7.09 9.10
C ASN A 34 8.26 -6.22 9.22
N ALA A 35 9.17 -6.28 8.25
CA ALA A 35 10.38 -5.47 8.22
C ALA A 35 10.06 -3.97 8.12
N ILE A 36 9.09 -3.59 7.28
CA ILE A 36 8.61 -2.21 7.18
C ILE A 36 8.03 -1.75 8.52
N ASN A 37 7.08 -2.49 9.08
CA ASN A 37 6.44 -2.13 10.35
C ASN A 37 7.46 -1.92 11.47
N GLN A 38 8.41 -2.85 11.62
CA GLN A 38 9.46 -2.75 12.63
C GLN A 38 10.37 -1.54 12.38
N SER A 39 10.71 -1.24 11.13
CA SER A 39 11.63 -0.13 10.79
C SER A 39 11.02 1.26 10.95
N PHE A 40 9.69 1.37 10.84
CA PHE A 40 8.94 2.61 11.05
C PHE A 40 8.37 2.73 12.47
N GLY A 41 8.40 1.65 13.26
CA GLY A 41 7.96 1.63 14.66
C GLY A 41 6.47 1.37 14.85
N PHE A 42 5.80 0.81 13.84
CA PHE A 42 4.41 0.37 13.96
C PHE A 42 4.29 -0.91 14.78
N GLU A 43 3.13 -1.10 15.43
CA GLU A 43 2.86 -2.31 16.20
C GLU A 43 2.60 -3.55 15.33
N GLY A 44 2.21 -3.36 14.05
CA GLY A 44 1.98 -4.45 13.09
C GLY A 44 0.65 -5.18 13.26
N ASN A 45 -0.33 -4.57 13.93
CA ASN A 45 -1.64 -5.18 14.20
C ASN A 45 -2.71 -4.79 13.17
N GLU A 46 -2.42 -3.83 12.28
CA GLU A 46 -3.38 -3.31 11.33
C GLU A 46 -3.34 -4.05 9.98
N MET A 47 -4.43 -3.94 9.23
CA MET A 47 -4.51 -4.49 7.88
C MET A 47 -3.56 -3.76 6.92
N ALA A 48 -3.08 -4.49 5.92
CA ALA A 48 -2.20 -3.93 4.91
C ALA A 48 -2.33 -4.67 3.57
N SER A 49 -1.99 -3.96 2.49
CA SER A 49 -1.90 -4.49 1.13
C SER A 49 -0.68 -3.94 0.40
N PHE A 50 -0.05 -4.78 -0.42
CA PHE A 50 0.88 -4.35 -1.45
C PHE A 50 0.15 -4.28 -2.79
N TYR A 51 0.51 -3.29 -3.61
CA TYR A 51 0.05 -3.17 -4.98
C TYR A 51 1.25 -3.17 -5.91
N VAL A 52 1.22 -4.02 -6.93
CA VAL A 52 2.19 -3.99 -8.04
C VAL A 52 2.02 -2.66 -8.76
N SER A 53 3.10 -1.91 -8.96
CA SER A 53 3.02 -0.54 -9.48
C SER A 53 3.87 -0.31 -10.72
N ASP A 54 3.42 0.59 -11.60
CA ASP A 54 4.11 0.94 -12.84
C ASP A 54 5.11 2.10 -12.66
N GLU A 55 5.66 2.58 -13.76
CA GLU A 55 6.61 3.69 -13.75
C GLU A 55 6.00 5.03 -13.29
N GLN A 56 4.67 5.13 -13.24
CA GLN A 56 3.92 6.32 -12.84
C GLN A 56 3.32 6.20 -11.44
N TRP A 57 3.64 5.12 -10.70
CA TRP A 57 3.08 4.83 -9.38
C TRP A 57 1.57 4.61 -9.39
N ASN A 58 1.03 4.01 -10.46
CA ASN A 58 -0.37 3.58 -10.47
C ASN A 58 -0.53 2.26 -9.70
N GLN A 59 -1.69 2.07 -9.05
CA GLN A 59 -2.02 0.83 -8.35
C GLN A 59 -2.45 -0.27 -9.35
N GLY A 60 -1.76 -1.41 -9.32
CA GLY A 60 -2.05 -2.60 -10.13
C GLY A 60 -2.61 -3.76 -9.31
N GLU A 61 -2.05 -4.96 -9.50
CA GLU A 61 -2.47 -6.18 -8.77
C GLU A 61 -2.29 -6.00 -7.26
N GLU A 62 -3.35 -6.27 -6.50
CA GLU A 62 -3.34 -6.27 -5.04
C GLU A 62 -2.86 -7.61 -4.46
N ILE A 63 -2.03 -7.52 -3.42
CA ILE A 63 -1.52 -8.64 -2.62
C ILE A 63 -1.76 -8.29 -1.15
N SER A 64 -2.78 -8.89 -0.55
CA SER A 64 -3.31 -8.53 0.76
C SER A 64 -2.73 -9.38 1.89
N LEU A 65 -2.67 -8.83 3.10
CA LEU A 65 -2.29 -9.56 4.31
C LEU A 65 -3.34 -10.61 4.69
N PHE A 66 -4.62 -10.31 4.47
CA PHE A 66 -5.74 -11.20 4.74
C PHE A 66 -6.67 -11.31 3.54
N ASP A 67 -7.27 -12.47 3.35
CA ASP A 67 -8.32 -12.64 2.36
C ASP A 67 -9.60 -11.95 2.85
N LEU A 68 -9.89 -10.80 2.25
CA LEU A 68 -11.11 -10.02 2.51
C LEU A 68 -12.16 -10.21 1.41
N SER A 69 -11.87 -11.07 0.42
CA SER A 69 -12.72 -11.24 -0.75
C SER A 69 -13.80 -12.31 -0.51
N ASP A 70 -15.04 -12.00 -0.88
CA ASP A 70 -16.14 -12.97 -0.83
C ASP A 70 -16.24 -13.82 -2.11
N GLU A 71 -15.74 -13.32 -3.25
CA GLU A 71 -16.00 -13.93 -4.57
C GLU A 71 -14.74 -14.30 -5.38
N ASN A 72 -13.59 -13.63 -5.19
CA ASN A 72 -12.36 -13.90 -5.94
C ASN A 72 -11.15 -13.88 -5.01
N PRO A 73 -10.48 -15.03 -4.77
CA PRO A 73 -9.36 -15.10 -3.83
C PRO A 73 -8.29 -14.09 -4.20
N THR A 74 -8.00 -13.19 -3.27
CA THR A 74 -6.91 -12.22 -3.41
C THR A 74 -5.59 -12.91 -3.13
N ARG A 75 -4.52 -12.54 -3.83
CA ARG A 75 -3.20 -13.11 -3.56
C ARG A 75 -2.75 -12.69 -2.15
N LEU A 76 -2.25 -13.64 -1.36
CA LEU A 76 -1.86 -13.39 0.02
C LEU A 76 -0.36 -13.15 0.16
N MET A 77 0.00 -12.22 1.05
CA MET A 77 1.40 -11.87 1.32
C MET A 77 2.24 -13.05 1.84
N ASN A 78 1.64 -13.91 2.68
CA ASN A 78 2.29 -15.05 3.31
C ASN A 78 2.62 -16.21 2.35
N GLU A 79 1.92 -16.26 1.23
CA GLU A 79 2.06 -17.27 0.17
C GLU A 79 2.86 -16.75 -1.03
N THR A 80 3.18 -15.45 -1.04
CA THR A 80 3.83 -14.78 -2.17
C THR A 80 5.25 -14.41 -1.84
N THR A 81 6.20 -14.97 -2.58
CA THR A 81 7.62 -14.63 -2.44
C THR A 81 7.97 -13.33 -3.16
N LEU A 82 9.00 -12.64 -2.71
CA LEU A 82 9.41 -11.36 -3.29
C LEU A 82 9.81 -11.50 -4.75
N ASN A 83 10.60 -12.52 -5.11
CA ASN A 83 11.06 -12.72 -6.48
C ASN A 83 9.94 -13.08 -7.48
N ASP A 84 8.77 -13.53 -7.02
CA ASP A 84 7.59 -13.74 -7.87
C ASP A 84 6.94 -12.42 -8.31
N VAL A 85 7.19 -11.32 -7.57
CA VAL A 85 6.51 -10.04 -7.75
C VAL A 85 7.48 -8.96 -8.22
N VAL A 86 8.66 -8.87 -7.61
CA VAL A 86 9.65 -7.81 -7.83
C VAL A 86 10.95 -8.39 -8.40
N HIS A 87 11.43 -7.78 -9.48
CA HIS A 87 12.63 -8.18 -10.24
C HIS A 87 13.10 -7.01 -11.12
N GLU A 88 14.18 -7.18 -11.88
CA GLU A 88 14.80 -6.10 -12.68
C GLU A 88 13.86 -5.37 -13.66
N MET A 89 12.77 -6.01 -14.11
CA MET A 89 11.77 -5.41 -15.01
C MET A 89 10.52 -4.89 -14.29
N GLN A 90 10.35 -5.20 -13.00
CA GLN A 90 9.24 -4.80 -12.16
C GLN A 90 9.79 -4.48 -10.78
N THR A 91 10.17 -3.23 -10.54
CA THR A 91 10.91 -2.84 -9.33
C THR A 91 10.06 -2.12 -8.30
N ARG A 92 8.80 -1.80 -8.60
CA ARG A 92 7.98 -0.88 -7.80
C ARG A 92 6.75 -1.54 -7.21
N LEU A 93 6.51 -1.22 -5.94
CA LEU A 93 5.34 -1.59 -5.17
C LEU A 93 4.82 -0.38 -4.42
N ILE A 94 3.50 -0.28 -4.28
CA ILE A 94 2.86 0.63 -3.33
C ILE A 94 2.43 -0.21 -2.14
N TYR A 95 2.80 0.19 -0.94
CA TYR A 95 2.41 -0.47 0.29
C TYR A 95 1.46 0.44 1.07
N VAL A 96 0.28 -0.06 1.38
CA VAL A 96 -0.73 0.65 2.18
C VAL A 96 -0.90 -0.09 3.49
N TYR A 97 -0.68 0.61 4.60
CA TYR A 97 -0.83 0.10 5.96
C TYR A 97 -1.92 0.89 6.69
N ASP A 98 -2.75 0.18 7.46
CA ASP A 98 -3.91 0.70 8.17
C ASP A 98 -4.90 1.43 7.23
N PHE A 99 -5.95 0.73 6.80
CA PHE A 99 -6.96 1.30 5.89
C PHE A 99 -7.84 2.40 6.50
N PHE A 100 -7.74 2.69 7.80
CA PHE A 100 -8.36 3.90 8.37
C PHE A 100 -7.47 5.12 8.16
N SER A 101 -6.17 4.96 8.40
CA SER A 101 -5.18 6.04 8.34
C SER A 101 -4.55 6.22 6.95
N MET A 102 -4.62 5.19 6.10
CA MET A 102 -4.07 5.15 4.75
C MET A 102 -2.57 5.47 4.64
N TRP A 103 -1.77 4.98 5.59
CA TRP A 103 -0.31 5.14 5.53
C TRP A 103 0.22 4.51 4.24
N THR A 104 0.70 5.33 3.33
CA THR A 104 1.14 4.89 2.01
C THR A 104 2.64 4.99 1.89
N PHE A 105 3.26 3.95 1.34
CA PHE A 105 4.69 3.89 1.12
C PHE A 105 4.99 3.50 -0.32
N TYR A 106 5.93 4.23 -0.92
CA TYR A 106 6.56 3.85 -2.17
C TYR A 106 7.73 2.92 -1.89
N VAL A 107 7.67 1.71 -2.42
CA VAL A 107 8.68 0.67 -2.23
C VAL A 107 9.35 0.39 -3.57
N GLU A 108 10.65 0.68 -3.65
CA GLU A 108 11.45 0.50 -4.86
C GLU A 108 12.60 -0.46 -4.61
N LEU A 109 12.73 -1.48 -5.46
CA LEU A 109 13.88 -2.37 -5.54
C LEU A 109 15.05 -1.60 -6.15
N ALA A 110 15.95 -1.11 -5.29
CA ALA A 110 17.08 -0.28 -5.69
C ALA A 110 18.26 -1.10 -6.20
N GLU A 111 18.53 -2.28 -5.60
CA GLU A 111 19.67 -3.11 -5.96
C GLU A 111 19.42 -4.59 -5.62
N ILE A 112 20.02 -5.49 -6.39
CA ILE A 112 20.08 -6.93 -6.11
C ILE A 112 21.55 -7.29 -5.91
N VAL A 113 21.89 -7.83 -4.74
CA VAL A 113 23.28 -8.13 -4.35
C VAL A 113 23.44 -9.56 -3.85
N GLU A 114 24.69 -10.03 -3.76
CA GLU A 114 25.00 -11.31 -3.13
C GLU A 114 24.83 -11.23 -1.60
N GLU A 115 24.49 -12.35 -0.97
CA GLU A 115 24.36 -12.46 0.48
C GLU A 115 25.72 -12.21 1.16
N ALA A 116 25.75 -11.29 2.13
CA ALA A 116 26.95 -10.97 2.87
C ALA A 116 27.14 -11.95 4.03
N GLU A 117 28.36 -12.49 4.19
CA GLU A 117 28.67 -13.38 5.31
C GLU A 117 28.52 -12.65 6.66
N GLY A 118 27.75 -13.23 7.58
CA GLY A 118 27.60 -12.73 8.95
C GLY A 118 26.55 -11.63 9.13
N VAL A 119 25.70 -11.38 8.13
CA VAL A 119 24.53 -10.51 8.25
C VAL A 119 23.27 -11.38 8.36
N ASP A 120 22.43 -11.06 9.34
CA ASP A 120 21.08 -11.63 9.44
C ASP A 120 20.10 -10.76 8.65
N TYR A 121 19.17 -11.39 7.94
CA TYR A 121 18.12 -10.71 7.16
C TYR A 121 16.73 -11.11 7.69
N PRO A 122 15.73 -10.21 7.65
CA PRO A 122 15.79 -8.83 7.13
C PRO A 122 16.68 -7.89 7.96
N ASN A 123 17.32 -6.91 7.30
CA ASN A 123 18.25 -5.97 7.92
C ASN A 123 17.89 -4.52 7.56
N LEU A 124 17.90 -3.63 8.56
CA LEU A 124 17.69 -2.20 8.37
C LEU A 124 19.05 -1.49 8.15
N MET A 125 19.32 -1.10 6.92
CA MET A 125 20.59 -0.48 6.54
C MET A 125 20.65 1.01 6.89
N PHE A 126 19.56 1.73 6.64
CA PHE A 126 19.53 3.19 6.73
C PHE A 126 18.19 3.73 7.18
N VAL A 127 18.24 4.84 7.92
CA VAL A 127 17.08 5.51 8.51
C VAL A 127 17.19 7.00 8.23
N HIS A 128 16.15 7.57 7.62
CA HIS A 128 16.02 9.00 7.40
C HIS A 128 14.64 9.52 7.80
N GLY A 129 14.60 10.71 8.41
CA GLY A 129 13.35 11.31 8.90
C GLY A 129 12.74 10.61 10.11
N GLN A 130 11.70 11.21 10.66
CA GLN A 130 10.84 10.63 11.70
C GLN A 130 9.44 10.52 11.13
N ILE A 131 8.74 9.45 11.48
CA ILE A 131 7.33 9.32 11.11
C ILE A 131 6.53 10.42 11.85
N PRO A 132 5.60 11.12 11.18
CA PRO A 132 4.72 12.07 11.86
C PRO A 132 3.81 11.38 12.89
N ASP A 133 3.32 12.14 13.85
CA ASP A 133 2.42 11.64 14.90
C ASP A 133 1.04 11.23 14.33
N ASP A 134 0.60 11.93 13.28
CA ASP A 134 -0.66 11.70 12.58
C ASP A 134 -0.39 11.26 11.13
N ALA A 135 -1.33 10.50 10.56
CA ALA A 135 -1.24 10.06 9.18
C ALA A 135 -1.41 11.22 8.19
N PRO A 136 -0.72 11.20 7.04
CA PRO A 136 -0.88 12.20 5.98
C PRO A 136 -2.33 12.28 5.47
N GLU A 137 -2.77 13.49 5.08
CA GLU A 137 -4.10 13.68 4.51
C GLU A 137 -4.08 13.33 3.02
N LYS A 138 -4.67 12.18 2.65
CA LYS A 138 -4.87 11.83 1.25
C LYS A 138 -5.92 12.74 0.60
N ASN A 139 -5.46 13.75 -0.14
CA ASN A 139 -6.32 14.50 -1.04
C ASN A 139 -6.59 13.68 -2.30
N PHE A 140 -7.74 13.01 -2.35
CA PHE A 140 -8.21 12.36 -3.56
C PHE A 140 -8.72 13.41 -4.53
N GLU A 141 -7.85 13.88 -5.42
CA GLU A 141 -8.27 14.61 -6.61
C GLU A 141 -8.79 13.56 -7.59
N ALA A 142 -10.12 13.41 -7.66
CA ALA A 142 -10.72 12.69 -8.77
C ALA A 142 -10.47 13.52 -10.04
N ASP A 143 -9.71 12.97 -10.98
CA ASP A 143 -9.81 13.39 -12.37
C ASP A 143 -11.24 13.06 -12.81
N LEU A 144 -12.14 14.03 -12.60
CA LEU A 144 -13.42 14.07 -13.29
C LEU A 144 -13.05 14.29 -14.76
N ASP A 145 -12.66 13.22 -15.46
CA ASP A 145 -12.77 13.22 -16.90
C ASP A 145 -14.24 13.60 -17.19
N ASP A 146 -14.38 14.75 -17.85
CA ASP A 146 -15.59 15.52 -18.20
C ASP A 146 -16.55 14.72 -19.13
N ASP A 147 -16.55 13.38 -19.06
CA ASP A 147 -17.33 12.45 -19.87
C ASP A 147 -18.30 11.59 -19.03
N PHE A 148 -18.50 11.94 -17.74
CA PHE A 148 -19.56 11.34 -16.91
C PHE A 148 -20.92 12.04 -17.11
N ASP A 149 -21.32 12.24 -18.36
CA ASP A 149 -22.66 12.71 -18.78
C ASP A 149 -23.67 11.52 -18.86
N GLU A 150 -23.69 10.64 -17.85
CA GLU A 150 -24.70 9.55 -17.75
C GLU A 150 -25.42 9.52 -16.38
N PHE A 151 -25.47 10.65 -15.69
CA PHE A 151 -26.39 10.88 -14.56
C PHE A 151 -27.39 12.02 -14.82
N GLU A 152 -27.58 12.42 -16.08
CA GLU A 152 -28.72 13.25 -16.47
C GLU A 152 -29.98 12.39 -16.67
N ASP A 153 -30.37 11.63 -15.64
CA ASP A 153 -31.73 11.09 -15.54
C ASP A 153 -32.32 11.46 -14.17
N GLY A 154 -32.61 12.76 -14.03
CA GLY A 154 -33.81 13.24 -13.36
C GLY A 154 -33.95 13.04 -11.85
N LEU A 155 -32.87 12.85 -11.09
CA LEU A 155 -32.95 12.93 -9.63
C LEU A 155 -32.86 14.39 -9.18
N ASP A 156 -34.03 15.03 -9.12
CA ASP A 156 -34.22 16.35 -8.52
C ASP A 156 -34.00 16.24 -7.00
N ILE A 157 -32.80 16.60 -6.55
CA ILE A 157 -32.36 16.59 -5.14
C ILE A 157 -33.26 17.46 -4.25
N ASP A 158 -34.04 18.38 -4.84
CA ASP A 158 -34.97 19.25 -4.11
C ASP A 158 -36.33 18.59 -3.78
N ASP A 159 -36.60 17.35 -4.24
CA ASP A 159 -37.86 16.63 -3.97
C ASP A 159 -37.77 15.65 -2.76
N TYR A 160 -36.78 15.85 -1.88
CA TYR A 160 -36.65 15.10 -0.62
C TYR A 160 -37.84 15.30 0.34
N ASP A 161 -38.62 16.38 0.16
CA ASP A 161 -39.82 16.70 0.94
C ASP A 161 -41.06 15.86 0.53
N ASN A 162 -41.03 15.14 -0.60
CA ASN A 162 -42.10 14.24 -1.07
C ASN A 162 -41.84 12.76 -0.78
N LEU A 163 -40.78 12.43 -0.03
CA LEU A 163 -40.60 11.10 0.51
C LEU A 163 -41.61 10.90 1.64
N ASP A 164 -42.85 10.56 1.29
CA ASP A 164 -43.84 10.01 2.21
C ASP A 164 -43.24 8.74 2.81
N PHE A 165 -42.60 8.91 3.98
CA PHE A 165 -42.23 7.84 4.90
C PHE A 165 -43.53 7.26 5.47
N ASP A 166 -44.28 6.53 4.64
CA ASP A 166 -45.41 5.77 5.13
C ASP A 166 -44.85 4.55 5.87
N GLU A 167 -44.95 4.62 7.20
CA GLU A 167 -44.66 3.56 8.15
C GLU A 167 -45.38 2.27 7.76
N ASN A 168 -44.73 1.42 6.97
CA ASN A 168 -45.13 0.03 6.80
C ASN A 168 -43.93 -0.90 6.96
N TRP A 169 -43.26 -0.77 8.11
CA TRP A 169 -42.55 -1.90 8.71
C TRP A 169 -43.58 -2.83 9.35
N ASN A 170 -43.90 -3.92 8.67
CA ASN A 170 -44.58 -5.08 9.23
C ASN A 170 -43.68 -6.30 9.10
#